data_AF-A0A124PCK5-F1
#
_entry.id   AF-A0A124PCK5-F1
#
_cell.length_a   1.000
_cell.length_b   1.000
_cell.length_c   1.000
_cell.angle_alpha   90.00
_cell.angle_beta   90.00
_cell.angle_gamma   90.00
#
_symmetry.space_group_name_H-M   'P 1'
#
loop_
_entity.id
_entity.type
_entity.pdbx_description
1 polymer ?
#
loop_
_entity_poly.entity_id
_entity_poly.type
_entity_poly.pdbx_seq_one_letter_code
_entity_poly.pdbx_strand_id
1 'polypeptide(L)'
;MKDALCGQGVDVRLVHCLGGCVDPCVVVLDSPVKPRLRLSGLTESMAGDLVDAALAYRLADAGHVGASMLPVVLQSNISAISPKNRFRTDAGPGRIGPQPIFESINE
;
A
#
# COMPACT_ATOMS: atom_id res chain seq x y z
N MET A 1 -1.43 -23.14 -1.93
CA MET A 1 -1.92 -21.74 -2.03
C MET A 1 -1.81 -21.32 -3.48
N LYS A 2 -2.91 -21.37 -4.23
CA LYS A 2 -2.88 -21.20 -5.68
C LYS A 2 -4.09 -20.40 -6.15
N ASP A 3 -4.40 -19.31 -5.47
CA ASP A 3 -5.60 -18.53 -5.72
C ASP A 3 -5.24 -17.05 -5.79
N ALA A 4 -4.38 -16.71 -6.76
CA ALA A 4 -4.27 -15.33 -7.21
C ALA A 4 -5.38 -15.10 -8.24
N LEU A 5 -6.24 -14.12 -7.99
CA LEU A 5 -7.19 -13.65 -9.00
C LEU A 5 -6.48 -12.61 -9.84
N CYS A 6 -6.29 -12.90 -11.13
CA CYS A 6 -5.57 -12.05 -12.06
C CYS A 6 -6.58 -11.43 -13.05
N GLY A 7 -6.55 -10.11 -13.21
CA GLY A 7 -7.45 -9.42 -14.14
C GLY A 7 -6.97 -8.00 -14.42
N GLN A 8 -7.08 -7.57 -15.69
CA GLN A 8 -6.69 -6.21 -16.11
C GLN A 8 -5.29 -5.77 -15.65
N GLY A 9 -4.34 -6.69 -15.45
CA GLY A 9 -2.99 -6.41 -14.95
C GLY A 9 -2.92 -6.03 -13.47
N VAL A 10 -3.92 -6.41 -12.69
CA VAL A 10 -3.95 -6.41 -11.23
C VAL A 10 -3.99 -7.87 -10.76
N ASP A 11 -3.14 -8.19 -9.77
CA ASP A 11 -3.13 -9.48 -9.10
C ASP A 11 -3.64 -9.32 -7.67
N VAL A 12 -4.73 -10.00 -7.33
CA VAL A 12 -5.27 -10.05 -5.97
C VAL A 12 -4.78 -11.33 -5.30
N ARG A 13 -4.21 -11.20 -4.10
CA ARG A 13 -3.67 -12.32 -3.32
C ARG A 13 -4.15 -12.26 -1.89
N LEU A 14 -4.68 -13.37 -1.40
CA LEU A 14 -4.95 -13.54 0.03
C LEU A 14 -3.64 -13.91 0.73
N VAL A 15 -3.29 -13.18 1.79
CA VAL A 15 -2.10 -13.43 2.59
C VAL A 15 -2.46 -13.45 4.08
N HIS A 16 -1.66 -14.14 4.88
CA HIS A 16 -1.95 -14.31 6.30
C HIS A 16 -1.83 -13.01 7.12
N CYS A 17 -0.91 -12.11 6.77
CA CYS A 17 -0.69 -10.89 7.53
C CYS A 17 -0.12 -9.78 6.65
N LEU A 18 -0.69 -8.57 6.81
CA LEU A 18 -0.30 -7.34 6.11
C LEU A 18 0.20 -6.25 7.09
N GLY A 19 0.40 -6.61 8.36
CA GLY A 19 0.90 -5.67 9.38
C GLY A 19 -0.12 -4.61 9.79
N GLY A 20 -1.41 -4.97 9.82
CA GLY A 20 -2.51 -4.16 10.33
C GLY A 20 -3.58 -5.08 10.90
N CYS A 21 -3.60 -5.25 12.23
CA CYS A 21 -4.45 -6.21 12.93
C CYS A 21 -5.86 -5.67 13.23
N VAL A 22 -6.39 -4.80 12.37
CA VAL A 22 -7.75 -4.25 12.51
C VAL A 22 -8.79 -5.21 11.93
N ASP A 23 -10.01 -5.15 12.45
CA ASP A 23 -11.17 -5.87 11.94
C ASP A 23 -12.19 -4.84 11.39
N PRO A 24 -12.53 -4.88 10.08
CA PRO A 24 -12.06 -5.80 9.05
C PRO A 24 -10.58 -5.63 8.69
N CYS A 25 -9.98 -6.73 8.20
CA CYS A 25 -8.57 -6.82 7.82
C CYS A 25 -8.17 -5.77 6.76
N VAL A 26 -6.88 -5.42 6.75
CA VAL A 26 -6.34 -4.41 5.84
C VAL A 26 -6.17 -4.93 4.40
N VAL A 27 -6.26 -4.01 3.44
CA VAL A 27 -5.90 -4.24 2.04
C VAL A 27 -4.63 -3.46 1.72
N VAL A 28 -3.78 -4.02 0.87
CA VAL A 28 -2.50 -3.41 0.50
C VAL A 28 -2.30 -3.37 -1.00
N LEU A 29 -1.97 -2.18 -1.50
CA LEU A 29 -1.48 -1.98 -2.86
C LEU A 29 0.05 -2.02 -2.82
N ASP A 30 0.64 -2.96 -3.55
CA ASP A 30 2.08 -3.20 -3.52
C ASP A 30 2.65 -3.31 -4.94
N SER A 31 3.86 -2.78 -5.09
CA SER A 31 4.67 -2.91 -6.31
C SER A 31 6.15 -2.98 -5.91
N PRO A 32 7.01 -3.62 -6.71
CA PRO A 32 8.44 -3.67 -6.42
C PRO A 32 9.09 -2.28 -6.32
N VAL A 33 8.60 -1.31 -7.09
CA VAL A 33 9.26 0.00 -7.28
C VAL A 33 8.50 1.18 -6.68
N LYS A 34 7.24 0.98 -6.25
CA LYS A 34 6.38 2.04 -5.70
C LYS A 34 6.18 1.85 -4.20
N PRO A 35 5.98 2.94 -3.43
CA PRO A 35 5.55 2.86 -2.05
C PRO A 35 4.37 1.91 -1.87
N ARG A 36 4.41 1.10 -0.82
CA ARG A 36 3.32 0.22 -0.43
C ARG A 36 2.25 1.05 0.25
N LEU A 37 1.00 0.93 -0.18
CA LEU A 37 -0.11 1.70 0.36
C LEU A 37 -1.06 0.76 1.12
N ARG A 38 -1.33 1.07 2.38
CA ARG A 38 -2.19 0.28 3.28
C ARG A 38 -3.52 0.99 3.50
N LEU A 39 -4.59 0.22 3.39
CA LEU A 39 -5.96 0.67 3.55
C LEU A 39 -6.63 -0.11 4.68
N SER A 40 -7.36 0.57 5.55
CA SER A 40 -8.08 0.00 6.70
C SER A 40 -9.51 0.53 6.80
N GLY A 41 -10.36 -0.14 7.57
CA GLY A 41 -11.75 0.30 7.78
C GLY A 41 -12.59 0.18 6.50
N LEU A 42 -12.31 -0.84 5.70
CA LEU A 42 -12.96 -1.08 4.41
C LEU A 42 -14.23 -1.90 4.61
N THR A 43 -15.28 -1.59 3.84
CA THR A 43 -16.52 -2.37 3.81
C THR A 43 -16.68 -3.06 2.45
N GLU A 44 -17.57 -4.06 2.38
CA GLU A 44 -17.84 -4.79 1.13
C GLU A 44 -18.32 -3.87 -0.01
N SER A 45 -19.03 -2.79 0.31
CA SER A 45 -19.49 -1.81 -0.68
C SER A 45 -18.36 -1.07 -1.39
N MET A 46 -17.15 -1.05 -0.82
CA MET A 46 -15.97 -0.38 -1.36
C MET A 46 -15.15 -1.29 -2.29
N ALA A 47 -15.60 -2.52 -2.54
CA ALA A 47 -14.86 -3.49 -3.36
C ALA A 47 -14.59 -2.97 -4.78
N GLY A 48 -15.54 -2.27 -5.40
CA GLY A 48 -15.35 -1.62 -6.70
C GLY A 48 -14.29 -0.53 -6.66
N ASP A 49 -14.36 0.35 -5.65
CA ASP A 49 -13.40 1.42 -5.45
C ASP A 49 -11.96 0.88 -5.23
N LEU A 50 -11.82 -0.29 -4.61
CA LEU A 50 -10.51 -0.93 -4.43
C LEU A 50 -9.89 -1.40 -5.76
N VAL A 51 -10.72 -1.84 -6.71
CA VAL A 51 -10.25 -2.19 -8.05
C VAL A 51 -9.78 -0.94 -8.79
N ASP A 52 -10.57 0.14 -8.72
CA ASP A 52 -10.20 1.43 -9.32
C ASP A 52 -8.93 2.01 -8.68
N ALA A 53 -8.79 1.91 -7.36
CA ALA A 53 -7.59 2.26 -6.62
C ALA A 53 -6.37 1.44 -7.07
N ALA A 54 -6.53 0.13 -7.29
CA ALA A 54 -5.45 -0.71 -7.78
C ALA A 54 -5.02 -0.33 -9.22
N LEU A 55 -5.98 0.02 -10.08
CA LEU A 55 -5.71 0.52 -11.43
C LEU A 55 -5.00 1.88 -11.40
N ALA A 56 -5.47 2.82 -10.58
CA ALA A 56 -4.82 4.12 -10.38
C ALA A 56 -3.40 3.97 -9.81
N TYR A 57 -3.23 3.08 -8.83
CA TYR A 57 -1.93 2.74 -8.26
C TYR A 57 -0.96 2.18 -9.29
N ARG A 58 -1.46 1.34 -10.21
CA ARG A 58 -0.65 0.82 -11.32
C ARG A 58 -0.22 1.93 -12.29
N LEU A 59 -1.09 2.90 -12.57
CA LEU A 59 -0.81 3.97 -13.54
C LEU A 59 0.06 5.11 -12.99
N ALA A 60 -0.02 5.42 -11.69
CA ALA A 60 0.73 6.57 -11.18
C ALA A 60 2.23 6.29 -11.03
N ASP A 61 3.04 7.34 -11.10
CA ASP A 61 4.46 7.25 -10.82
C ASP A 61 4.73 7.00 -9.34
N ALA A 62 5.88 6.41 -9.03
CA ALA A 62 6.27 6.10 -7.65
C ALA A 62 6.29 7.34 -6.73
N GLY A 63 6.53 8.53 -7.27
CA GLY A 63 6.51 9.80 -6.53
C GLY A 63 5.12 10.39 -6.30
N HIS A 64 4.08 9.86 -6.95
CA HIS A 64 2.71 10.35 -6.89
C HIS A 64 1.77 9.37 -6.16
N VAL A 65 2.33 8.41 -5.42
CA VAL A 65 1.54 7.45 -4.63
C VAL A 65 1.11 8.11 -3.33
N GLY A 66 -0.19 8.38 -3.19
CA GLY A 66 -0.78 9.02 -2.01
C GLY A 66 -2.30 9.14 -2.11
N ALA A 67 -2.91 9.89 -1.19
CA ALA A 67 -4.37 10.07 -1.11
C ALA A 67 -4.98 10.63 -2.41
N SER A 68 -4.33 11.61 -3.03
CA SER A 68 -4.83 12.27 -4.25
C SER A 68 -4.95 11.36 -5.47
N MET A 69 -4.28 10.20 -5.47
CA MET A 69 -4.40 9.19 -6.52
C MET A 69 -5.69 8.35 -6.37
N LEU A 70 -6.15 8.14 -5.14
CA LEU A 70 -7.25 7.21 -4.87
C LEU A 70 -8.61 7.85 -5.11
N PRO A 71 -9.64 7.03 -5.41
CA PRO A 71 -11.03 7.47 -5.35
C PRO A 71 -11.32 8.18 -4.03
N VAL A 72 -12.11 9.26 -4.06
CA VAL A 72 -12.40 10.13 -2.89
C VAL A 72 -12.84 9.32 -1.67
N VAL A 73 -13.64 8.28 -1.90
CA VAL A 73 -14.18 7.37 -0.88
C VAL A 73 -13.07 6.66 -0.08
N LEU A 74 -11.93 6.37 -0.71
CA LEU A 74 -10.82 5.62 -0.11
C LEU A 74 -9.70 6.49 0.46
N GLN A 75 -9.72 7.80 0.22
CA GLN A 75 -8.64 8.70 0.65
C GLN A 75 -8.47 8.71 2.17
N SER A 76 -9.60 8.69 2.90
CA SER A 76 -9.63 8.64 4.37
C SER A 76 -9.29 7.27 4.95
N ASN A 77 -9.21 6.23 4.12
CA ASN A 77 -8.93 4.85 4.55
C ASN A 77 -7.43 4.52 4.52
N ILE A 78 -6.58 5.44 4.06
CA ILE A 78 -5.13 5.25 4.09
C ILE A 78 -4.64 5.24 5.54
N SER A 79 -4.22 4.07 6.01
CA SER A 79 -3.64 3.91 7.35
C SER A 79 -2.13 4.07 7.36
N ALA A 80 -1.46 3.75 6.25
CA ALA A 80 -0.02 3.90 6.14
C ALA A 80 0.45 3.89 4.68
N ILE A 81 1.47 4.69 4.40
CA ILE A 81 2.24 4.64 3.15
C ILE A 81 3.65 4.24 3.55
N SER A 82 4.14 3.11 3.04
CA SER A 82 5.48 2.61 3.37
C SER A 82 6.39 2.74 2.15
N PRO A 83 7.36 3.67 2.17
CA PRO A 83 8.27 3.85 1.04
C PRO A 83 9.08 2.57 0.81
N LYS A 84 9.38 2.29 -0.45
CA LYS A 84 10.36 1.24 -0.78
C LYS A 84 11.74 1.87 -0.68
N ASN A 85 12.60 1.34 0.18
CA ASN A 85 13.98 1.77 0.26
C ASN A 85 14.64 1.55 -1.10
N ARG A 86 14.91 2.64 -1.84
CA ARG A 86 15.80 2.62 -3.02
C ARG A 86 17.28 2.48 -2.64
N PHE A 87 17.58 2.20 -1.38
CA PHE A 87 18.93 1.98 -0.87
C PHE A 87 19.09 0.55 -0.36
N ARG A 88 19.49 -0.34 -1.29
CA ARG A 88 20.56 -1.32 -1.05
C ARG A 88 21.36 -1.50 -2.34
N THR A 89 21.86 -0.39 -2.87
CA THR A 89 23.08 -0.40 -3.68
C THR A 89 24.10 0.30 -2.80
N ASP A 90 24.82 -0.49 -2.01
CA ASP A 90 26.24 -0.34 -1.69
C ASP A 90 26.61 -1.25 -0.50
N ALA A 91 27.68 -2.00 -0.71
CA ALA A 91 28.26 -2.95 0.22
C ALA A 91 28.86 -2.26 1.45
N GLY A 92 28.55 -2.76 2.64
CA GLY A 92 29.25 -2.42 3.87
C GLY A 92 28.67 -3.17 5.08
N PRO A 93 29.48 -3.88 5.90
CA PRO A 93 28.98 -4.53 7.10
C PRO A 93 28.97 -3.48 8.23
N GLY A 94 27.80 -2.99 8.63
CA GLY A 94 27.80 -1.96 9.67
C GLY A 94 26.45 -1.47 10.18
N ARG A 95 25.96 -2.17 11.20
CA ARG A 95 25.13 -1.70 12.35
C ARG A 95 23.68 -1.25 12.08
N ILE A 96 22.83 -1.83 12.93
CA ILE A 96 21.40 -1.59 13.13
C ILE A 96 21.22 -0.19 13.76
N GLY A 97 20.36 0.64 13.15
CA GLY A 97 19.87 1.91 13.70
C GLY A 97 18.35 2.01 13.53
N PRO A 98 17.63 2.72 14.41
CA PRO A 98 16.18 2.58 14.56
C PRO A 98 15.37 3.30 13.45
N GLN A 99 14.12 2.85 13.32
CA GLN A 99 13.08 3.21 12.34
C GLN A 99 12.91 4.74 12.12
N PRO A 100 12.53 5.19 10.91
CA PRO A 100 12.09 6.56 10.72
C PRO A 100 10.74 6.78 11.41
N ILE A 101 10.73 7.76 12.31
CA ILE A 101 9.58 8.39 12.93
C ILE A 101 8.72 9.03 11.83
N PHE A 102 7.48 8.56 11.68
CA PHE A 102 6.43 9.26 10.94
C PHE A 102 6.02 10.48 11.78
N GLU A 103 6.46 11.68 11.42
CA GLU A 103 5.85 12.91 11.92
C GLU A 103 4.58 13.19 11.12
N SER A 104 3.44 13.13 11.83
CA SER A 104 2.17 13.71 11.42
C SER A 104 2.35 15.17 11.06
N ILE A 105 1.93 15.57 9.86
CA ILE A 105 1.68 16.98 9.55
C ILE A 105 0.26 17.27 10.04
N ASN A 106 0.15 18.19 10.99
CA ASN A 106 -1.08 18.84 11.40
C ASN A 106 -1.09 20.26 10.80
N GLU A 107 -2.29 20.67 10.36
CA GLU A 107 -2.73 21.99 9.84
C GLU A 107 -2.18 22.49 8.49
#